data_AF-A0A645G608-F1
#
_entry.id   AF-A0A645G608-F1
#
_cell.length_a   1.000
_cell.length_b   1.000
_cell.length_c   1.000
_cell.angle_alpha   90.00
_cell.angle_beta   90.00
_cell.angle_gamma   90.00
#
_symmetry.space_group_name_H-M   'P 1'
#
loop_
_entity.id
_entity.type
_entity.pdbx_description
1 polymer ?
#
loop_
_entity_poly.entity_id
_entity_poly.type
_entity_poly.pdbx_seq_one_letter_code
_entity_poly.pdbx_strand_id
1 'polypeptide(L)'
;MLDRFYGFAKYYRSATGNLVEGKRVAILATHGYDASYAADPFVIGIQRMCEHYHMHYDGMYSVRDVNDLASFQTKKAQTGAREFARYLVQKNA
;
A
#
# COMPACT_ATOMS: atom_id res chain seq x y z
N MET A 1 3.30 1.62 13.99
CA MET A 1 1.90 1.28 13.61
C MET A 1 1.82 -0.08 12.94
N LEU A 2 2.72 -0.42 11.99
CA LEU A 2 2.78 -1.76 11.39
C LEU A 2 3.06 -2.88 12.40
N ASP A 3 3.80 -2.59 13.48
CA ASP A 3 4.13 -3.60 14.50
C ASP A 3 2.91 -4.17 15.23
N ARG A 4 1.77 -3.48 15.19
CA ARG A 4 0.53 -4.03 15.77
C ARG A 4 -0.10 -5.10 14.87
N PHE A 5 0.29 -5.17 13.59
CA PHE A 5 -0.16 -6.19 12.64
C PHE A 5 0.61 -7.52 12.76
N TYR A 6 1.66 -7.63 13.58
CA TYR A 6 2.29 -8.91 13.91
C TYR A 6 1.31 -9.92 14.54
N GLY A 7 0.17 -9.47 15.05
CA GLY A 7 -0.90 -10.37 15.50
C GLY A 7 -1.59 -11.15 14.38
N PHE A 8 -1.46 -10.71 13.11
CA PHE A 8 -2.14 -11.32 11.98
C PHE A 8 -1.40 -12.51 11.38
N ALA A 9 -0.08 -12.54 11.48
CA ALA A 9 0.71 -13.67 11.02
C ALA A 9 1.71 -14.08 12.09
N LYS A 10 1.55 -15.30 12.61
CA LYS A 10 2.36 -15.84 13.69
C LYS A 10 3.32 -16.86 13.13
N TYR A 11 4.58 -16.46 13.06
CA TYR A 11 5.70 -17.29 12.59
C TYR A 11 6.79 -17.48 13.65
N TYR A 12 6.55 -17.05 14.90
CA TYR A 12 7.53 -17.11 15.96
C TYR A 12 7.44 -18.43 16.74
N ARG A 13 8.59 -19.10 16.93
CA ARG A 13 8.69 -20.38 17.64
C ARG A 13 7.73 -21.42 17.08
N SER A 14 6.83 -21.95 17.91
CA SER A 14 5.81 -22.93 17.55
C SER A 14 4.48 -22.31 17.16
N ALA A 15 4.36 -20.97 17.19
CA ALA A 15 3.12 -20.31 16.80
C ALA A 15 2.91 -20.47 15.29
N THR A 16 1.68 -20.79 14.91
CA THR A 16 1.26 -20.97 13.52
C THR A 16 -0.01 -20.15 13.25
N GLY A 17 -0.26 -19.88 11.98
CA GLY A 17 -1.46 -19.19 11.51
C GLY A 17 -1.16 -17.82 10.91
N ASN A 18 -1.80 -17.57 9.77
CA ASN A 18 -1.75 -16.29 9.08
C ASN A 18 -3.15 -15.91 8.57
N LEU A 19 -3.73 -14.87 9.17
CA LEU A 19 -5.08 -14.37 8.86
C LEU A 19 -5.13 -13.52 7.59
N VAL A 20 -3.96 -13.10 7.11
CA VAL A 20 -3.84 -12.20 5.95
C VAL A 20 -3.19 -12.88 4.75
N GLU A 21 -2.91 -14.19 4.83
CA GLU A 21 -2.39 -14.96 3.69
C GLU A 21 -3.29 -14.81 2.46
N GLY A 22 -2.67 -14.58 1.29
CA GLY A 22 -3.33 -14.35 0.02
C GLY A 22 -4.11 -13.03 -0.08
N LYS A 23 -4.17 -12.22 0.99
CA LYS A 23 -4.75 -10.87 0.91
C LYS A 23 -3.89 -10.00 0.00
N ARG A 24 -4.52 -8.98 -0.58
CA ARG A 24 -3.89 -8.07 -1.52
C ARG A 24 -3.72 -6.69 -0.88
N VAL A 25 -2.62 -6.03 -1.20
CA VAL A 25 -2.26 -4.71 -0.67
C VAL A 25 -1.92 -3.79 -1.83
N ALA A 26 -2.51 -2.61 -1.82
CA ALA A 26 -2.15 -1.50 -2.69
C ALA A 26 -2.01 -0.23 -1.86
N ILE A 27 -1.18 0.70 -2.31
CA ILE A 27 -0.96 1.98 -1.61
C ILE A 27 -1.66 3.11 -2.36
N LEU A 28 -2.38 3.94 -1.61
CA LEU A 28 -2.81 5.28 -2.02
C LEU A 28 -2.11 6.29 -1.11
N ALA A 29 -1.33 7.21 -1.68
CA ALA A 29 -0.55 8.15 -0.90
C ALA A 29 -0.52 9.56 -1.52
N THR A 30 -0.49 10.57 -0.66
CA THR A 30 0.02 11.91 -1.01
C THR A 30 1.48 12.02 -0.59
N HIS A 31 2.23 12.90 -1.25
CA HIS A 31 3.60 13.21 -0.85
C HIS A 31 3.99 14.66 -1.15
N GLY A 32 4.76 15.30 -0.28
CA GLY A 32 5.28 16.65 -0.53
C GLY A 32 6.55 16.68 -1.39
N TYR A 33 7.42 15.68 -1.23
CA TYR A 33 8.66 15.55 -2.01
C TYR A 33 8.41 14.83 -3.34
N ASP A 34 9.45 14.64 -4.12
CA ASP A 34 9.38 13.77 -5.30
C ASP A 34 9.02 12.32 -4.90
N ALA A 35 8.31 11.64 -5.79
CA ALA A 35 7.63 10.38 -5.48
C ALA A 35 8.60 9.31 -4.97
N SER A 36 9.77 9.15 -5.61
CA SER A 36 10.77 8.16 -5.20
C SER A 36 11.26 8.41 -3.77
N TYR A 37 11.72 9.62 -3.50
CA TYR A 37 12.20 10.00 -2.16
C TYR A 37 11.11 9.85 -1.09
N ALA A 38 9.88 10.24 -1.40
CA ALA A 38 8.80 10.23 -0.43
C ALA A 38 8.21 8.84 -0.17
N ALA A 39 8.06 8.03 -1.21
CA ALA A 39 7.23 6.84 -1.16
C ALA A 39 8.02 5.53 -1.23
N ASP A 40 9.21 5.50 -1.85
CA ASP A 40 9.97 4.26 -2.01
C ASP A 40 10.27 3.57 -0.68
N PRO A 41 10.71 4.26 0.40
CA PRO A 41 10.93 3.59 1.68
C PRO A 41 9.67 2.90 2.23
N PHE A 42 8.50 3.52 2.04
CA PHE A 42 7.23 2.95 2.46
C PHE A 42 6.82 1.77 1.58
N VAL A 43 6.97 1.89 0.26
CA VAL A 43 6.71 0.81 -0.71
C VAL A 43 7.58 -0.40 -0.39
N ILE A 44 8.88 -0.21 -0.17
CA ILE A 44 9.82 -1.29 0.18
C ILE A 44 9.38 -1.97 1.48
N GLY A 45 9.02 -1.19 2.51
CA GLY A 45 8.52 -1.74 3.78
C GLY A 45 7.26 -2.60 3.60
N ILE A 46 6.31 -2.14 2.79
CA ILE A 46 5.07 -2.87 2.49
C ILE A 46 5.35 -4.12 1.64
N GLN A 47 6.26 -4.05 0.67
CA GLN A 47 6.68 -5.22 -0.11
C GLN A 47 7.30 -6.29 0.79
N ARG A 48 8.23 -5.92 1.67
CA ARG A 48 8.83 -6.85 2.65
C ARG A 48 7.80 -7.45 3.60
N MET A 49 6.83 -6.65 4.03
CA MET A 49 5.72 -7.14 4.85
C MET A 49 4.85 -8.13 4.07
N CYS A 50 4.54 -7.84 2.81
CA CYS A 50 3.78 -8.77 1.97
C CYS A 50 4.53 -10.08 1.73
N GLU A 51 5.83 -10.03 1.48
CA GLU A 51 6.70 -11.22 1.39
C GLU A 51 6.62 -12.05 2.68
N HIS A 52 6.76 -11.40 3.84
CA HIS A 52 6.74 -12.07 5.13
C HIS A 52 5.37 -12.69 5.48
N TYR A 53 4.28 -12.03 5.12
CA TYR A 53 2.91 -12.46 5.41
C TYR A 53 2.21 -13.18 4.25
N HIS A 54 2.95 -13.59 3.20
CA HIS A 54 2.39 -14.25 2.03
C HIS A 54 1.20 -13.49 1.40
N MET A 55 1.31 -12.17 1.33
CA MET A 55 0.32 -11.28 0.71
C MET A 55 0.76 -10.90 -0.71
N HIS A 56 -0.16 -10.38 -1.50
CA HIS A 56 0.13 -9.87 -2.85
C HIS A 56 0.21 -8.35 -2.84
N TYR A 57 1.38 -7.79 -3.13
CA TYR A 57 1.52 -6.35 -3.38
C TYR A 57 1.12 -6.01 -4.82
N ASP A 58 0.18 -5.09 -4.96
CA ASP A 58 -0.43 -4.75 -6.25
C ASP A 58 0.05 -3.44 -6.86
N GLY A 59 0.88 -2.69 -6.13
CA GLY A 59 1.42 -1.42 -6.56
C GLY A 59 0.92 -0.25 -5.74
N MET A 60 1.21 0.94 -6.24
CA MET A 60 0.92 2.20 -5.59
C MET A 60 0.41 3.19 -6.61
N TYR A 61 -0.57 3.99 -6.20
CA TYR A 61 -0.85 5.28 -6.81
C TYR A 61 -0.54 6.39 -5.82
N SER A 62 0.22 7.38 -6.26
CA SER A 62 0.58 8.52 -5.45
C SER A 62 0.48 9.83 -6.22
N VAL A 63 0.18 10.91 -5.49
CA VAL A 63 0.13 12.25 -6.08
C VAL A 63 0.89 13.23 -5.19
N ARG A 64 1.72 14.04 -5.85
CA ARG A 64 2.45 15.11 -5.17
C ARG A 64 1.49 16.21 -4.73
N ASP A 65 1.55 16.54 -3.45
CA ASP A 65 0.80 17.61 -2.80
C ASP A 65 1.71 18.33 -1.80
N VAL A 66 2.24 19.49 -2.19
CA VAL A 66 3.25 20.23 -1.43
C VAL A 66 2.63 21.09 -0.33
N ASN A 67 1.38 21.53 -0.51
CA ASN A 67 0.73 22.48 0.39
C ASN A 67 -0.56 21.92 1.02
N ASP A 68 -0.73 20.59 1.00
CA ASP A 68 -1.98 19.91 1.42
C ASP A 68 -3.21 20.53 0.74
N LEU A 69 -3.10 20.78 -0.57
CA LEU A 69 -4.17 21.38 -1.36
C LEU A 69 -5.31 20.36 -1.48
N ALA A 70 -6.26 20.49 -0.58
CA ALA A 70 -7.48 19.71 -0.49
C ALA A 70 -7.29 18.23 -0.11
N SER A 71 -6.18 17.83 0.54
CA SER A 71 -6.01 16.50 1.16
C SER A 71 -6.48 15.33 0.29
N PHE A 72 -5.87 15.18 -0.89
CA PHE A 72 -6.22 14.15 -1.90
C PHE A 72 -7.56 14.34 -2.63
N GLN A 73 -8.21 15.50 -2.49
CA GLN A 73 -9.49 15.78 -3.16
C GLN A 73 -9.34 16.58 -4.46
N THR A 74 -8.12 16.88 -4.90
CA THR A 74 -7.90 17.50 -6.22
C THR A 74 -8.45 16.61 -7.34
N LYS A 75 -8.85 17.21 -8.48
CA LYS A 75 -9.30 16.44 -9.65
C LYS A 75 -8.26 15.41 -10.09
N LYS A 76 -6.97 15.78 -10.07
CA LYS A 76 -5.86 14.87 -10.40
C LYS A 76 -5.82 13.66 -9.46
N ALA A 77 -5.84 13.90 -8.14
CA ALA A 77 -5.84 12.85 -7.14
C ALA A 77 -7.02 11.89 -7.32
N GLN A 78 -8.24 12.43 -7.41
CA GLN A 78 -9.44 11.61 -7.58
C GLN A 78 -9.46 10.82 -8.90
N THR A 79 -9.08 11.43 -10.02
CA THR A 79 -9.09 10.76 -11.32
C THR A 79 -8.10 9.61 -11.36
N GLY A 80 -6.84 9.85 -10.99
CA GLY A 80 -5.85 8.77 -11.02
C GLY A 80 -6.10 7.69 -9.95
N ALA A 81 -6.72 8.04 -8.80
CA ALA A 81 -7.16 7.02 -7.83
C ALA A 81 -8.25 6.11 -8.42
N ARG A 82 -9.20 6.67 -9.19
CA ARG A 82 -10.22 5.88 -9.91
C ARG A 82 -9.60 5.01 -11.00
N GLU A 83 -8.63 5.54 -11.76
CA GLU A 83 -7.91 4.78 -12.79
C GLU A 83 -7.11 3.63 -12.17
N PHE A 84 -6.40 3.89 -11.07
CA PHE A 84 -5.69 2.86 -10.33
C PHE A 84 -6.64 1.79 -9.78
N ALA A 85 -7.80 2.18 -9.22
CA ALA A 85 -8.81 1.22 -8.78
C ALA A 85 -9.33 0.35 -9.94
N ARG A 86 -9.57 0.92 -11.13
CA ARG A 86 -9.95 0.15 -12.33
C ARG A 86 -8.86 -0.83 -12.74
N TYR A 87 -7.60 -0.39 -12.76
CA TYR A 87 -6.46 -1.26 -13.02
C TYR A 87 -6.41 -2.43 -12.03
N LEU A 88 -6.60 -2.17 -10.72
CA LEU A 88 -6.63 -3.22 -9.69
C LEU A 88 -7.77 -4.22 -9.90
N VAL A 89 -8.97 -3.75 -10.26
CA VAL A 89 -10.11 -4.65 -10.55
C VAL A 89 -9.85 -5.50 -11.79
N GLN A 90 -9.28 -4.91 -12.85
CA GLN A 90 -8.97 -5.62 -14.10
C GLN A 90 -7.83 -6.62 -13.95
N LYS A 91 -6.82 -6.33 -13.12
CA LYS A 91 -5.75 -7.27 -12.77
C LYS A 91 -6.27 -8.54 -12.06
N ASN A 92 -7.51 -8.49 -11.56
CA ASN A 92 -8.20 -9.57 -10.86
C ASN A 92 -9.30 -10.26 -11.68
N ALA A 93 -9.55 -9.81 -12.91
CA ALA A 93 -10.46 -10.47 -13.86
C ALA A 93 -9.71 -11.55 -14.64
#